data_AF-A0A1X0KKU0-F1
#
_entry.id   AF-A0A1X0KKU0-F1
#
_cell.length_a   1.000
_cell.length_b   1.000
_cell.length_c   1.000
_cell.angle_alpha   90.00
_cell.angle_beta   90.00
_cell.angle_gamma   90.00
#
_symmetry.space_group_name_H-M   'P 1'
#
loop_
_entity.id
_entity.type
_entity.pdbx_description
1 polymer ?
#
loop_
_entity_poly.entity_id
_entity_poly.type
_entity_poly.pdbx_seq_one_letter_code
_entity_poly.pdbx_strand_id
1 'polypeptide(L)'
;MTDSPDNRIELARVNDAGDDVFLSADAMSLLLGVPAANIRQLDQEPLPEVWVKAGQRRRKEAVAHTGSNEIIEGLRYWAAHDHDAVLEIDSALTVFMVSPGAS
;
A
#
# COMPACT_ATOMS: atom_id res chain seq x y z
N MET A 1 25.23 -10.46 15.12
CA MET A 1 24.51 -10.54 13.84
C MET A 1 23.51 -9.42 13.90
N THR A 2 23.77 -8.33 13.18
CA THR A 2 23.10 -7.03 13.36
C THR A 2 21.65 -7.13 12.92
N ASP A 3 20.75 -6.99 13.89
CA ASP A 3 19.34 -6.66 13.71
C ASP A 3 19.31 -5.26 13.09
N SER A 4 19.42 -5.15 11.76
CA SER A 4 19.03 -3.91 11.10
C SER A 4 17.54 -3.71 11.42
N PRO A 5 17.11 -2.54 11.94
CA PRO A 5 15.68 -2.30 12.09
C PRO A 5 15.06 -2.52 10.73
N ASP A 6 14.14 -3.48 10.67
CA ASP A 6 13.49 -3.89 9.44
C ASP A 6 12.84 -2.64 8.83
N ASN A 7 13.45 -2.04 7.80
CA ASN A 7 13.01 -0.78 7.18
C ASN A 7 11.81 -1.00 6.26
N ARG A 8 11.09 -2.09 6.51
CA ARG A 8 9.99 -2.62 5.71
C ARG A 8 8.68 -2.25 6.38
N ILE A 9 7.76 -1.70 5.61
CA ILE A 9 6.40 -1.39 6.05
C ILE A 9 5.46 -2.41 5.41
N GLU A 10 4.78 -3.23 6.22
CA GLU A 10 3.77 -4.16 5.73
C GLU A 10 2.61 -3.37 5.08
N LEU A 11 2.37 -3.65 3.81
CA LEU A 11 1.29 -3.07 3.03
C LEU A 11 0.09 -4.02 2.94
N ALA A 12 0.36 -5.28 2.62
CA ALA A 12 -0.71 -6.25 2.44
C ALA A 12 -0.24 -7.63 2.86
N ARG A 13 -1.18 -8.47 3.30
CA ARG A 13 -0.95 -9.90 3.50
C ARG A 13 -2.15 -10.70 3.05
N VAL A 14 -1.89 -11.90 2.56
CA VAL A 14 -2.94 -12.87 2.29
C VAL A 14 -3.22 -13.65 3.58
N ASN A 15 -4.48 -14.04 3.81
CA ASN A 15 -4.83 -14.92 4.91
C ASN A 15 -4.28 -16.36 4.68
N ASP A 16 -4.30 -17.20 5.71
CA ASP A 16 -3.79 -18.58 5.63
C ASP A 16 -4.51 -19.45 4.59
N ALA A 17 -5.75 -19.09 4.24
CA ALA A 17 -6.57 -19.80 3.26
C ALA A 17 -6.30 -19.37 1.81
N GLY A 18 -5.60 -18.24 1.61
CA GLY A 18 -5.25 -17.74 0.28
C GLY A 18 -6.34 -16.94 -0.42
N ASP A 19 -7.49 -16.69 0.21
CA ASP A 19 -8.69 -16.11 -0.43
C ASP A 19 -8.96 -14.65 -0.06
N ASP A 20 -8.46 -14.17 1.08
CA ASP A 20 -8.59 -12.77 1.50
C ASP A 20 -7.25 -12.04 1.53
N VAL A 21 -7.27 -10.77 1.09
CA VAL A 21 -6.16 -9.83 1.21
C VAL A 21 -6.49 -8.79 2.26
N PHE A 22 -5.67 -8.72 3.30
CA PHE A 22 -5.71 -7.65 4.28
C PHE A 22 -4.80 -6.51 3.85
N LEU A 23 -5.32 -5.29 3.86
CA LEU A 23 -4.55 -4.07 3.58
C LEU A 23 -4.26 -3.34 4.89
N SER A 24 -3.02 -2.90 5.06
CA SER A 24 -2.65 -2.03 6.17
C SER A 24 -3.13 -0.59 5.92
N ALA A 25 -3.10 0.23 6.97
CA ALA A 25 -3.38 1.65 6.84
C ALA A 25 -2.41 2.37 5.87
N ASP A 26 -1.16 1.89 5.77
CA ASP A 26 -0.16 2.44 4.86
C ASP A 26 -0.47 2.06 3.40
N ALA A 27 -0.94 0.84 3.14
CA ALA A 27 -1.44 0.47 1.81
C ALA A 27 -2.67 1.29 1.40
N MET A 28 -3.63 1.44 2.31
CA MET A 28 -4.78 2.30 2.08
C MET A 28 -4.37 3.75 1.85
N SER A 29 -3.35 4.24 2.56
CA SER A 29 -2.80 5.58 2.37
C SER A 29 -2.29 5.77 0.93
N LEU A 30 -1.51 4.82 0.43
CA LEU A 30 -1.02 4.82 -0.96
C LEU A 30 -2.18 4.80 -1.98
N LEU A 31 -3.19 3.96 -1.77
CA LEU A 31 -4.29 3.80 -2.71
C LEU A 31 -5.27 4.98 -2.71
N LEU A 32 -5.52 5.56 -1.53
CA LEU A 32 -6.50 6.63 -1.35
C LEU A 32 -5.88 8.04 -1.44
N GLY A 33 -4.57 8.16 -1.25
CA GLY A 33 -3.88 9.46 -1.13
C GLY A 33 -4.26 10.19 0.15
N VAL A 34 -4.48 9.44 1.22
CA VAL A 34 -4.94 9.95 2.53
C VAL A 34 -3.91 9.54 3.58
N PRO A 35 -3.49 10.42 4.50
CA PRO A 35 -2.52 10.06 5.53
C PRO A 35 -2.91 8.81 6.31
N ALA A 36 -1.99 7.85 6.45
CA ALA A 36 -2.21 6.61 7.20
C ALA A 36 -2.71 6.84 8.63
N ALA A 37 -2.30 7.94 9.28
CA ALA A 37 -2.80 8.33 10.60
C ALA A 37 -4.31 8.54 10.63
N ASN A 38 -4.89 9.14 9.58
CA ASN A 38 -6.34 9.35 9.48
C ASN A 38 -7.06 8.02 9.24
N ILE A 39 -6.46 7.12 8.48
CA ILE A 39 -7.02 5.78 8.22
C ILE A 39 -7.05 4.95 9.51
N ARG A 40 -5.99 5.00 10.32
CA ARG A 40 -5.94 4.29 11.62
C ARG A 40 -6.98 4.78 12.63
N GLN A 41 -7.46 6.02 12.48
CA GLN A 41 -8.50 6.61 13.33
C GLN A 41 -9.91 6.32 12.83
N LEU A 42 -10.05 5.64 11.68
CA LEU A 42 -11.35 5.32 11.13
C LEU A 42 -11.93 4.14 11.90
N ASP A 43 -12.86 4.43 12.81
CA ASP A 43 -13.46 3.39 13.66
C ASP A 43 -14.45 2.49 12.89
N GLN A 44 -15.03 2.95 11.77
CA GLN A 44 -16.08 2.22 11.03
C GLN A 44 -16.06 2.47 9.52
N GLU A 45 -16.42 1.44 8.76
CA GLU A 45 -16.91 1.51 7.38
C GLU A 45 -18.32 2.14 7.37
N PRO A 46 -18.69 2.91 6.32
CA PRO A 46 -17.99 3.06 5.04
C PRO A 46 -16.92 4.16 5.04
N LEU A 47 -15.93 4.02 4.14
CA LEU A 47 -14.98 5.09 3.85
C LEU A 47 -15.66 6.42 3.47
N PRO A 48 -15.12 7.58 3.92
CA PRO A 48 -15.60 8.89 3.48
C PRO A 48 -15.64 9.01 1.96
N GLU A 49 -16.73 9.55 1.41
CA GLU A 49 -16.93 9.65 -0.05
C GLU A 49 -15.77 10.40 -0.75
N VAL A 50 -15.21 11.40 -0.09
CA VAL A 50 -14.04 12.15 -0.57
C VAL A 50 -12.81 11.25 -0.73
N TRP A 51 -12.59 10.29 0.18
CA TRP A 51 -11.50 9.33 0.08
C TRP A 51 -11.75 8.32 -1.03
N VAL A 52 -13.00 7.87 -1.20
CA VAL A 52 -13.38 6.98 -2.31
C VAL A 52 -13.10 7.67 -3.66
N LYS A 53 -13.51 8.93 -3.82
CA LYS A 53 -13.24 9.73 -5.03
C LYS A 53 -11.74 9.92 -5.26
N ALA A 54 -10.96 10.17 -4.20
CA ALA A 54 -9.51 10.30 -4.29
C ALA A 54 -8.86 8.97 -4.74
N GLY A 55 -9.28 7.85 -4.16
CA GLY A 55 -8.82 6.52 -4.56
C GLY A 55 -9.17 6.17 -6.01
N GLN A 56 -10.36 6.53 -6.48
CA GLN A 56 -10.72 6.36 -7.90
C GLN A 56 -9.81 7.15 -8.85
N ARG A 57 -9.45 8.39 -8.47
CA ARG A 57 -8.52 9.22 -9.25
C ARG A 57 -7.14 8.56 -9.28
N ARG A 58 -6.62 8.15 -8.13
CA ARG A 58 -5.31 7.51 -8.03
C ARG A 58 -5.23 6.18 -8.74
N ARG A 59 -6.30 5.38 -8.71
CA ARG A 59 -6.41 4.14 -9.50
C ARG A 59 -6.31 4.43 -10.99
N LYS A 60 -7.05 5.42 -11.50
CA LYS A 60 -7.01 5.78 -12.94
C LYS A 60 -5.62 6.23 -13.38
N GLU A 61 -4.95 7.01 -12.54
CA GLU A 61 -3.59 7.48 -12.79
C GLU A 61 -2.59 6.31 -12.81
N ALA A 62 -2.61 5.44 -11.80
CA ALA A 62 -1.77 4.25 -11.78
C ALA A 62 -2.01 3.36 -13.02
N VAL A 63 -3.27 3.09 -13.38
CA VAL A 63 -3.61 2.31 -14.59
C VAL A 63 -3.06 2.96 -15.86
N ALA A 64 -3.11 4.28 -15.97
CA ALA A 64 -2.57 5.00 -17.13
C ALA A 64 -1.05 4.87 -17.25
N HIS A 65 -0.33 4.72 -16.13
CA HIS A 65 1.12 4.58 -16.09
C HIS A 65 1.61 3.13 -16.18
N THR A 66 0.91 2.19 -15.56
CA THR A 66 1.32 0.78 -15.48
C THR A 66 0.66 -0.09 -16.55
N GLY A 67 -0.46 0.35 -17.13
CA GLY A 67 -1.31 -0.49 -17.98
C GLY A 67 -2.05 -1.60 -17.20
N SER A 68 -1.92 -1.66 -15.88
CA SER A 68 -2.50 -2.69 -15.03
C SER A 68 -3.52 -2.11 -14.05
N ASN A 69 -4.59 -2.87 -13.82
CA ASN A 69 -5.63 -2.56 -12.85
C ASN A 69 -5.52 -3.39 -11.56
N GLU A 70 -4.44 -4.15 -11.41
CA GLU A 70 -4.19 -4.96 -10.23
C GLU A 70 -3.76 -4.10 -9.03
N ILE A 71 -4.22 -4.47 -7.84
CA ILE A 71 -3.96 -3.69 -6.62
C ILE A 71 -2.46 -3.60 -6.31
N ILE A 72 -1.70 -4.67 -6.55
CA ILE A 72 -0.26 -4.73 -6.34
C ILE A 72 0.47 -3.74 -7.24
N GLU A 73 0.04 -3.60 -8.49
CA GLU A 73 0.63 -2.63 -9.42
C GLU A 73 0.29 -1.18 -9.03
N GLY A 74 -0.91 -0.95 -8.48
CA GLY A 74 -1.26 0.32 -7.86
C GLY A 74 -0.38 0.67 -6.65
N LEU A 75 -0.18 -0.29 -5.75
CA LEU A 75 0.71 -0.12 -4.59
C LEU A 75 2.16 0.12 -5.02
N ARG A 76 2.65 -0.63 -6.02
CA ARG A 76 4.00 -0.50 -6.56
C ARG A 76 4.24 0.89 -7.15
N TYR A 77 3.29 1.35 -7.97
CA TYR A 77 3.38 2.66 -8.58
C TYR A 77 3.42 3.78 -7.52
N TRP A 78 2.50 3.76 -6.55
CA TRP A 78 2.44 4.83 -5.55
C TRP A 78 3.54 4.78 -4.51
N ALA A 79 4.04 3.59 -4.14
CA ALA A 79 5.22 3.47 -3.29
C ALA A 79 6.45 4.12 -3.96
N ALA A 80 6.67 3.86 -5.25
CA ALA A 80 7.75 4.49 -6.00
C ALA A 80 7.53 6.00 -6.18
N HIS A 81 6.30 6.42 -6.51
CA HIS A 81 6.01 7.81 -6.82
C HIS A 81 6.03 8.74 -5.59
N ASP A 82 5.46 8.30 -4.46
CA ASP A 82 5.29 9.15 -3.28
C ASP A 82 6.44 9.00 -2.27
N HIS A 83 7.14 7.86 -2.26
CA HIS A 83 8.10 7.50 -1.22
C HIS A 83 9.47 7.07 -1.73
N ASP A 84 9.71 7.11 -3.05
CA ASP A 84 10.94 6.56 -3.68
C ASP A 84 11.22 5.11 -3.25
N ALA A 85 10.15 4.35 -2.97
CA ALA A 85 10.23 3.03 -2.36
C ALA A 85 9.92 1.92 -3.37
N VAL A 86 10.39 0.71 -3.07
CA VAL A 86 10.08 -0.49 -3.85
C VAL A 86 9.18 -1.43 -3.07
N LEU A 87 8.50 -2.34 -3.78
CA LEU A 87 7.77 -3.44 -3.15
C LEU A 87 8.59 -4.72 -3.14
N GLU A 88 8.63 -5.35 -1.98
CA GLU A 88 9.10 -6.71 -1.78
C GLU A 88 7.94 -7.62 -1.42
N ILE A 89 8.00 -8.87 -1.85
CA ILE A 89 7.03 -9.91 -1.49
C ILE A 89 7.81 -11.06 -0.89
N ASP A 90 7.47 -11.47 0.33
CA ASP A 90 8.12 -12.59 0.99
C ASP A 90 7.49 -13.95 0.63
N SER A 91 8.05 -15.03 1.17
CA SER A 91 7.55 -16.39 0.94
C SER A 91 6.17 -16.64 1.55
N ALA A 92 5.68 -15.78 2.44
CA ALA A 92 4.35 -15.83 3.03
C ALA A 92 3.33 -14.98 2.27
N LEU A 93 3.69 -14.47 1.08
CA LEU A 93 2.86 -13.55 0.28
C LEU A 93 2.54 -12.25 1.02
N THR A 94 3.40 -11.84 1.94
CA THR A 94 3.31 -10.53 2.58
C THR A 94 4.04 -9.52 1.73
N VAL A 95 3.35 -8.41 1.43
CA VAL A 95 3.83 -7.31 0.61
C VAL A 95 4.37 -6.23 1.53
N PHE A 96 5.63 -5.85 1.31
CA PHE A 96 6.31 -4.81 2.05
C PHE A 96 6.69 -3.65 1.14
N MET A 97 6.56 -2.43 1.64
CA MET A 97 7.23 -1.26 1.08
C MET A 97 8.60 -1.12 1.73
N VAL A 98 9.64 -0.94 0.91
CA VAL A 98 11.01 -0.77 1.37
C VAL A 98 11.55 0.54 0.80
N SER A 99 11.76 1.52 1.67
CA SER A 99 12.39 2.78 1.27
C SER A 99 13.91 2.60 1.24
N PRO A 100 14.61 3.12 0.22
CA PRO A 100 16.06 3.21 0.25
C PRO A 100 16.43 4.06 1.46
N GLY A 101 17.12 3.45 2.43
CA GLY A 101 17.54 4.15 3.64
C GLY A 101 18.26 5.44 3.27
N ALA A 102 17.90 6.55 3.91
CA ALA A 102 18.64 7.79 3.80
C ALA A 102 20.13 7.49 4.06
N SER A 103 20.92 7.55 2.99
CA SER A 103 22.37 7.41 3.06
C SER A 103 22.99 8.61 3.75
#